data_AF-A0A9D8NSG0-F1
#
_entry.id   AF-A0A9D8NSG0-F1
#
_cell.length_a   1.000
_cell.length_b   1.000
_cell.length_c   1.000
_cell.angle_alpha   90.00
_cell.angle_beta   90.00
_cell.angle_gamma   90.00
#
_symmetry.space_group_name_H-M   'P 1'
#
loop_
_entity.id
_entity.type
_entity.pdbx_description
1 polymer ?
#
loop_
_entity_poly.entity_id
_entity_poly.type
_entity_poly.pdbx_seq_one_letter_code
_entity_poly.pdbx_strand_id
1 'polypeptide(L)'
;MESADTISAPPSLGARSIESEVFPPAVGPTITIVRDMPVYSPPEHSVAKLTIDRIEVAGKRVFVRADFNVPLEADRITDDRRVRLTVPTLESILSRGGSVVAASHLGRPEGKGFEAEFSAAPVRARLAELLGTTAKGGVRLGGKIPTDPESAAAAAALKPGEVLLLENLRFEKGEKKGDAAFAAKLAGYADIYCNDAFGASHRTDAS
;
A
#
# COMPACT_ATOMS: atom_id res chain seq x y z
N MET A 1 -15.47 -40.07 56.39
CA MET A 1 -15.21 -40.95 55.24
C MET A 1 -14.66 -40.05 54.14
N GLU A 2 -13.42 -39.57 54.23
CA GLU A 2 -12.15 -40.33 54.09
C GLU A 2 -12.20 -41.24 52.85
N SER A 3 -11.27 -41.18 51.90
CA SER A 3 -9.83 -41.00 52.05
C SER A 3 -9.16 -40.34 50.84
N ALA A 4 -8.05 -39.66 51.11
CA ALA A 4 -7.05 -39.21 50.15
C ALA A 4 -6.04 -40.32 49.88
N ASP A 5 -5.43 -40.36 48.68
CA ASP A 5 -4.19 -41.13 48.45
C ASP A 5 -3.25 -40.42 47.46
N THR A 6 -2.33 -39.66 48.07
CA THR A 6 -0.86 -39.59 47.96
C THR A 6 -0.10 -39.99 46.66
N ILE A 7 0.83 -39.10 46.32
CA ILE A 7 1.90 -39.16 45.30
C ILE A 7 3.01 -40.17 45.69
N SER A 8 3.64 -40.84 44.71
CA SER A 8 4.99 -41.43 44.91
C SER A 8 5.87 -41.34 43.66
N ALA A 9 7.12 -40.94 43.89
CA ALA A 9 8.22 -40.74 42.94
C ALA A 9 8.81 -42.06 42.39
N PRO A 10 9.58 -42.02 41.28
CA PRO A 10 10.18 -43.23 40.69
C PRO A 10 11.46 -43.67 41.42
N PRO A 11 11.75 -44.99 41.48
CA PRO A 11 12.96 -45.51 42.08
C PRO A 11 14.18 -45.42 41.14
N SER A 12 15.34 -45.28 41.77
CA SER A 12 16.67 -45.26 41.19
C SER A 12 17.45 -46.56 41.50
N LEU A 13 18.57 -46.71 40.76
CA LEU A 13 19.74 -47.58 40.96
C LEU A 13 19.71 -49.03 40.45
N GLY A 14 20.78 -49.37 39.73
CA GLY A 14 21.29 -50.74 39.62
C GLY A 14 22.20 -50.98 38.40
N ALA A 15 23.48 -50.63 38.49
CA ALA A 15 24.49 -50.90 37.47
C ALA A 15 24.79 -52.41 37.33
N ARG A 16 24.93 -52.94 36.10
CA ARG A 16 25.78 -54.11 35.80
C ARG A 16 26.43 -54.04 34.41
N SER A 17 27.75 -54.10 34.48
CA SER A 17 28.79 -54.58 33.58
C SER A 17 28.53 -54.76 32.08
N ILE A 18 29.38 -54.07 31.33
CA ILE A 18 29.70 -54.22 29.92
C ILE A 18 30.32 -55.60 29.61
N GLU A 19 29.73 -56.34 28.68
CA GLU A 19 30.45 -57.34 27.89
C GLU A 19 30.42 -56.89 26.42
N SER A 20 31.60 -56.80 25.83
CA SER A 20 31.85 -56.31 24.49
C SER A 20 31.60 -57.43 23.47
N GLU A 21 30.50 -57.35 22.73
CA GLU A 21 30.38 -58.07 21.46
C GLU A 21 30.65 -57.11 20.29
N VAL A 22 31.68 -57.46 19.53
CA VAL A 22 32.15 -56.74 18.34
C VAL A 22 31.28 -57.16 17.16
N PHE A 23 30.38 -56.28 16.74
CA PHE A 23 29.72 -56.37 15.43
C PHE A 23 30.55 -55.64 14.36
N PRO A 24 30.72 -56.21 13.15
CA PRO A 24 31.52 -55.60 12.09
C PRO A 24 30.88 -54.31 11.56
N PRO A 25 31.69 -53.32 11.11
CA PRO A 25 31.16 -52.04 10.65
C PRO A 25 30.42 -52.19 9.31
N ALA A 26 29.13 -51.87 9.33
CA ALA A 26 28.36 -51.65 8.11
C ALA A 26 28.87 -50.37 7.42
N VAL A 27 29.27 -50.50 6.16
CA VAL A 27 29.68 -49.41 5.28
C VAL A 27 28.43 -48.60 4.92
N GLY A 28 28.17 -47.54 5.70
CA GLY A 28 27.24 -46.47 5.34
C GLY A 28 28.01 -45.32 4.69
N PRO A 29 27.41 -44.59 3.72
CA PRO A 29 28.10 -43.47 3.09
C PRO A 29 28.40 -42.37 4.12
N THR A 30 29.66 -41.99 4.21
CA THR A 30 30.11 -40.79 4.92
C THR A 30 29.42 -39.58 4.31
N ILE A 31 28.47 -38.99 5.04
CA ILE A 31 27.97 -37.65 4.72
C ILE A 31 29.05 -36.66 5.14
N THR A 32 29.90 -36.27 4.18
CA THR A 32 30.76 -35.10 4.33
C THR A 32 29.87 -33.86 4.32
N ILE A 33 29.68 -33.23 5.48
CA ILE A 33 29.08 -31.89 5.55
C ILE A 33 30.11 -30.93 4.95
N VAL A 34 29.94 -30.59 3.67
CA VAL A 34 30.64 -29.47 3.04
C VAL A 34 30.18 -28.17 3.70
N ARG A 35 30.93 -27.68 4.69
CA ARG A 35 30.75 -26.38 5.34
C ARG A 35 31.32 -25.24 4.50
N ASP A 36 31.06 -25.25 3.21
CA ASP A 36 31.46 -24.16 2.32
C ASP A 36 30.37 -23.89 1.27
N MET A 37 29.14 -23.77 1.77
CA MET A 37 28.09 -23.09 1.04
C MET A 37 28.40 -21.60 1.14
N PRO A 38 28.52 -20.87 0.01
CA PRO A 38 28.65 -19.42 0.08
C PRO A 38 27.46 -18.90 0.88
N VAL A 39 27.76 -18.23 2.00
CA VAL A 39 26.76 -17.41 2.69
C VAL A 39 26.22 -16.49 1.62
N TYR A 40 24.94 -16.64 1.29
CA TYR A 40 24.28 -15.71 0.39
C TYR A 40 24.38 -14.33 1.05
N SER A 41 25.32 -13.53 0.55
CA SER A 41 25.41 -12.12 0.87
C SER A 41 24.52 -11.42 -0.16
N PRO A 42 23.36 -10.87 0.24
CA PRO A 42 22.55 -10.11 -0.69
C PRO A 42 23.41 -9.00 -1.30
N PRO A 43 23.28 -8.71 -2.60
CA PRO A 43 24.05 -7.63 -3.22
C PRO A 43 23.81 -6.34 -2.42
N GLU A 44 24.89 -5.60 -2.10
CA GLU A 44 24.88 -4.33 -1.35
C GLU A 44 24.13 -3.17 -2.02
N HIS A 45 23.23 -3.46 -2.96
CA HIS A 45 22.35 -2.50 -3.60
C HIS A 45 20.89 -2.94 -3.49
N SER A 46 20.45 -3.31 -2.27
CA SER A 46 19.05 -3.08 -1.92
C SER A 46 18.90 -1.59 -1.68
N VAL A 47 18.67 -0.83 -2.75
CA VAL A 47 18.26 0.56 -2.59
C VAL A 47 16.88 0.48 -1.95
N ALA A 48 16.81 0.72 -0.63
CA ALA A 48 15.55 0.94 0.04
C ALA A 48 14.73 1.90 -0.84
N LYS A 49 13.49 1.52 -1.16
CA LYS A 49 12.64 2.34 -2.04
C LYS A 49 12.55 3.75 -1.44
N LEU A 50 12.60 4.76 -2.31
CA LEU A 50 12.45 6.14 -1.87
C LEU A 50 11.04 6.33 -1.27
N THR A 51 10.98 6.94 -0.10
CA THR A 51 9.73 7.21 0.62
C THR A 51 9.44 8.71 0.66
N ILE A 52 8.16 9.08 0.68
CA ILE A 52 7.73 10.48 0.51
C ILE A 52 8.18 11.41 1.66
N ASP A 53 8.40 10.87 2.85
CA ASP A 53 8.95 11.56 4.02
C ASP A 53 10.39 12.06 3.80
N ARG A 54 11.11 11.48 2.83
CA ARG A 54 12.49 11.85 2.47
C ARG A 54 12.60 12.81 1.28
N ILE A 55 11.47 13.22 0.71
CA ILE A 55 11.42 14.12 -0.45
C ILE A 55 11.02 15.52 0.02
N GLU A 56 11.70 16.55 -0.49
CA GLU A 56 11.30 17.94 -0.30
C GLU A 56 10.06 18.26 -1.13
N VAL A 57 8.97 18.59 -0.43
CA VAL A 57 7.63 18.80 -0.99
C VAL A 57 7.15 20.24 -0.88
N ALA A 58 7.84 21.12 -0.15
CA ALA A 58 7.41 22.50 0.05
C ALA A 58 7.27 23.23 -1.29
N GLY A 59 6.10 23.82 -1.53
CA GLY A 59 5.80 24.53 -2.77
C GLY A 59 5.61 23.64 -4.01
N LYS A 60 5.62 22.32 -3.84
CA LYS A 60 5.44 21.35 -4.93
C LYS A 60 4.09 20.66 -4.86
N ARG A 61 3.60 20.25 -6.03
CA ARG A 61 2.42 19.39 -6.19
C ARG A 61 2.87 17.94 -6.19
N VAL A 62 2.26 17.13 -5.34
CA VAL A 62 2.51 15.69 -5.26
C VAL A 62 1.29 14.95 -5.80
N PHE A 63 1.50 14.15 -6.85
CA PHE A 63 0.51 13.19 -7.32
C PHE A 63 0.57 11.96 -6.42
N VAL A 64 -0.52 11.67 -5.72
CA VAL A 64 -0.64 10.52 -4.83
C VAL A 64 -1.59 9.51 -5.45
N ARG A 65 -1.03 8.41 -5.97
CA ARG A 65 -1.81 7.24 -6.37
C ARG A 65 -2.18 6.47 -5.11
N ALA A 66 -3.45 6.56 -4.71
CA ALA A 66 -3.99 5.94 -3.51
C ALA A 66 -4.92 4.77 -3.84
N ASP A 67 -5.12 3.88 -2.89
CA ASP A 67 -6.14 2.82 -2.98
C ASP A 67 -7.40 3.27 -2.23
N PHE A 68 -8.36 3.86 -2.93
CA PHE A 68 -9.68 4.23 -2.41
C PHE A 68 -10.79 3.35 -2.98
N ASN A 69 -10.45 2.13 -3.42
CA ASN A 69 -11.44 1.16 -3.87
C ASN A 69 -12.16 0.55 -2.67
N VAL A 70 -13.10 1.33 -2.12
CA VAL A 70 -13.91 1.00 -0.94
C VAL A 70 -15.25 0.39 -1.33
N PRO A 71 -15.82 -0.50 -0.49
CA PRO A 71 -17.19 -0.96 -0.68
C PRO A 71 -18.17 0.19 -0.45
N LEU A 72 -19.13 0.31 -1.37
CA LEU A 72 -20.22 1.28 -1.32
C LEU A 72 -21.56 0.58 -1.23
N GLU A 73 -22.44 1.11 -0.39
CA GLU A 73 -23.88 0.87 -0.42
C GLU A 73 -24.56 2.17 -0.84
N ALA A 74 -25.04 2.23 -2.08
CA ALA A 74 -25.40 3.48 -2.75
C ALA A 74 -24.24 4.50 -2.72
N ASP A 75 -24.37 5.59 -1.98
CA ASP A 75 -23.35 6.64 -1.82
C ASP A 75 -22.59 6.54 -0.48
N ARG A 76 -22.86 5.51 0.33
CA ARG A 76 -22.29 5.34 1.67
C ARG A 76 -21.12 4.36 1.66
N ILE A 77 -19.98 4.79 2.17
CA ILE A 77 -18.81 3.92 2.41
C ILE A 77 -19.10 3.02 3.62
N THR A 78 -19.03 1.71 3.43
CA THR A 78 -19.25 0.72 4.52
C THR A 78 -17.96 0.31 5.24
N ASP A 79 -16.82 0.36 4.54
CA ASP A 79 -15.48 0.20 5.11
C ASP A 79 -14.54 1.24 4.49
N ASP A 80 -14.10 2.20 5.29
CA ASP A 80 -13.22 3.30 4.91
C ASP A 80 -11.75 3.03 5.29
N ARG A 81 -11.39 1.81 5.74
CA ARG A 81 -10.02 1.46 6.16
C ARG A 81 -8.99 1.88 5.12
N ARG A 82 -9.28 1.67 3.84
CA ARG A 82 -8.37 2.03 2.75
C ARG A 82 -8.15 3.55 2.66
N VAL A 83 -9.20 4.34 2.87
CA VAL A 83 -9.10 5.81 2.92
C VAL A 83 -8.23 6.24 4.10
N ARG A 84 -8.46 5.68 5.29
CA ARG A 84 -7.69 6.00 6.50
C ARG A 84 -6.20 5.67 6.37
N LEU A 85 -5.86 4.59 5.65
CA LEU A 85 -4.46 4.17 5.46
C LEU A 85 -3.63 5.18 4.67
N THR A 86 -4.25 5.95 3.77
CA THR A 86 -3.56 6.99 2.98
C THR A 86 -3.49 8.33 3.71
N VAL A 87 -4.34 8.57 4.72
CA VAL A 87 -4.37 9.86 5.46
C VAL A 87 -2.98 10.27 5.96
N PRO A 88 -2.17 9.41 6.61
CA PRO A 88 -0.83 9.79 7.08
C PRO A 88 0.10 10.29 5.96
N THR A 89 0.02 9.68 4.77
CA THR A 89 0.78 10.09 3.58
C THR A 89 0.38 11.51 3.16
N LEU A 90 -0.93 11.79 3.11
CA LEU A 90 -1.46 13.11 2.77
C LEU A 90 -1.07 14.16 3.80
N GLU A 91 -1.24 13.87 5.09
CA GLU A 91 -0.89 14.78 6.19
C GLU A 91 0.61 15.11 6.19
N SER A 92 1.47 14.13 5.92
CA SER A 92 2.92 14.34 5.78
C SER A 92 3.25 15.34 4.67
N ILE A 93 2.57 15.28 3.52
CA ILE A 93 2.82 16.20 2.40
C ILE A 93 2.32 17.60 2.75
N LEU A 94 1.08 17.70 3.27
CA LEU A 94 0.41 18.96 3.54
C LEU A 94 1.08 19.75 4.67
N SER A 95 1.46 19.08 5.76
CA SER A 95 2.14 19.70 6.90
C SER A 95 3.53 20.25 6.55
N ARG A 96 4.18 19.70 5.51
CA ARG A 96 5.47 20.15 4.98
C ARG A 96 5.34 21.18 3.85
N GLY A 97 4.14 21.72 3.61
CA GLY A 97 3.92 22.79 2.65
C GLY A 97 3.81 22.34 1.19
N GLY A 98 3.61 21.04 0.93
CA GLY A 98 3.22 20.54 -0.38
C GLY A 98 1.72 20.67 -0.62
N SER A 99 1.29 20.47 -1.86
CA SER A 99 -0.11 20.28 -2.24
C SER A 99 -0.31 18.89 -2.84
N VAL A 100 -1.53 18.37 -2.77
CA VAL A 100 -1.81 17.00 -3.21
C VAL A 100 -2.81 16.96 -4.36
N VAL A 101 -2.45 16.21 -5.41
CA VAL A 101 -3.37 15.65 -6.39
C VAL A 101 -3.53 14.17 -6.09
N ALA A 102 -4.59 13.79 -5.38
CA ALA A 102 -4.89 12.40 -5.07
C ALA A 102 -5.68 11.77 -6.21
N ALA A 103 -5.40 10.51 -6.52
CA ALA A 103 -6.09 9.78 -7.57
C ALA A 103 -6.26 8.32 -7.20
N SER A 104 -7.44 7.77 -7.48
CA SER A 104 -7.73 6.35 -7.26
C SER A 104 -8.67 5.79 -8.31
N HIS A 105 -8.84 4.48 -8.29
CA HIS A 105 -9.93 3.82 -8.98
C HIS A 105 -10.97 3.36 -7.97
N LEU A 106 -12.23 3.29 -8.41
CA LEU A 106 -13.33 2.76 -7.63
C LEU A 106 -14.13 1.79 -8.49
N GLY A 107 -14.36 0.58 -7.98
CA GLY A 107 -15.12 -0.44 -8.68
C GLY A 107 -14.55 -0.78 -10.07
N ARG A 108 -15.43 -1.11 -11.01
CA ARG A 108 -15.07 -1.56 -12.36
C ARG A 108 -15.99 -0.91 -13.40
N PRO A 109 -15.91 0.42 -13.60
CA PRO A 109 -16.65 1.09 -14.66
C PRO A 109 -16.29 0.52 -16.04
N GLU A 110 -17.18 0.74 -17.00
CA GLU A 110 -16.99 0.36 -18.40
C GLU A 110 -15.83 1.14 -19.05
N GLY A 111 -15.54 2.33 -18.52
CA GLY A 111 -14.47 3.21 -19.02
C GLY A 111 -14.86 3.93 -20.29
N LYS A 112 -16.14 4.31 -20.39
CA LYS A 112 -16.71 5.13 -21.47
C LYS A 112 -16.91 6.59 -21.07
N GLY A 113 -16.45 6.97 -19.88
CA GLY A 113 -16.65 8.29 -19.31
C GLY A 113 -17.19 8.20 -17.88
N PHE A 114 -17.87 9.26 -17.46
CA PHE A 114 -18.41 9.38 -16.11
C PHE A 114 -19.58 8.43 -15.87
N GLU A 115 -19.46 7.60 -14.84
CA GLU A 115 -20.49 6.65 -14.39
C GLU A 115 -20.79 6.94 -12.91
N ALA A 116 -21.99 7.47 -12.62
CA ALA A 116 -22.30 8.05 -11.30
C ALA A 116 -22.13 7.07 -10.12
N GLU A 117 -22.42 5.79 -10.34
CA GLU A 117 -22.26 4.72 -9.33
C GLU A 117 -20.79 4.45 -8.91
N PHE A 118 -19.85 4.88 -9.74
CA PHE A 118 -18.41 4.69 -9.53
C PHE A 118 -17.68 6.02 -9.29
N SER A 119 -18.41 7.10 -8.99
CA SER A 119 -17.81 8.40 -8.67
C SER A 119 -17.03 8.37 -7.35
N ALA A 120 -15.94 9.12 -7.30
CA ALA A 120 -15.11 9.37 -6.12
C ALA A 120 -15.73 10.40 -5.16
N ALA A 121 -16.92 10.93 -5.44
CA ALA A 121 -17.59 11.90 -4.56
C ALA A 121 -17.77 11.43 -3.10
N PRO A 122 -18.16 10.17 -2.81
CA PRO A 122 -18.19 9.65 -1.43
C PRO A 122 -16.80 9.65 -0.77
N VAL A 123 -15.77 9.28 -1.53
CA VAL A 123 -14.37 9.26 -1.06
C VAL A 123 -13.89 10.68 -0.76
N ARG A 124 -14.22 11.66 -1.61
CA ARG A 124 -13.91 13.09 -1.38
C ARG A 124 -14.52 13.58 -0.07
N ALA A 125 -15.79 13.26 0.18
CA ALA A 125 -16.46 13.64 1.43
C ALA A 125 -15.75 13.04 2.64
N ARG A 126 -15.43 11.73 2.58
CA ARG A 126 -14.75 11.05 3.67
C ARG A 126 -13.33 11.54 3.91
N LEU A 127 -12.57 11.83 2.85
CA LEU A 127 -11.24 12.43 2.96
C LEU A 127 -11.30 13.82 3.60
N ALA A 128 -12.30 14.63 3.25
CA ALA A 128 -12.47 15.95 3.85
C ALA A 128 -12.73 15.87 5.36
N GLU A 129 -13.54 14.90 5.80
CA GLU A 129 -13.77 14.65 7.23
C GLU A 129 -12.51 14.21 7.96
N LEU A 130 -11.75 13.28 7.37
CA LEU A 130 -10.55 12.71 7.99
C LEU A 130 -9.39 13.71 8.07
N LEU A 131 -9.19 14.50 7.00
CA LEU A 131 -8.12 15.50 6.96
C LEU A 131 -8.46 16.76 7.77
N GLY A 132 -9.74 17.05 7.98
CA GLY A 132 -10.19 18.18 8.80
C GLY A 132 -9.48 19.48 8.42
N THR A 133 -8.79 20.08 9.39
CA THR A 133 -8.05 21.35 9.22
C THR A 133 -6.70 21.19 8.53
N THR A 134 -6.18 19.97 8.36
CA THR A 134 -4.92 19.70 7.66
C THR A 134 -5.03 20.03 6.17
N ALA A 135 -6.18 19.77 5.56
CA ALA A 135 -6.48 20.20 4.19
C ALA A 135 -7.03 21.63 4.18
N LYS A 136 -6.19 22.60 3.83
CA LYS A 136 -6.59 24.01 3.74
C LYS A 136 -7.67 24.15 2.67
N GLY A 137 -8.83 24.69 3.05
CA GLY A 137 -9.97 24.81 2.15
C GLY A 137 -10.69 23.48 1.85
N GLY A 138 -10.37 22.40 2.56
CA GLY A 138 -10.97 21.08 2.40
C GLY A 138 -10.44 20.30 1.19
N VAL A 139 -11.18 19.26 0.80
CA VAL A 139 -10.85 18.41 -0.36
C VAL A 139 -11.78 18.74 -1.52
N ARG A 140 -11.19 19.23 -2.61
CA ARG A 140 -11.86 19.51 -3.87
C ARG A 140 -11.96 18.23 -4.71
N LEU A 141 -13.04 18.06 -5.46
CA LEU A 141 -13.12 17.05 -6.51
C LEU A 141 -12.80 17.72 -7.85
N GLY A 142 -12.10 17.01 -8.73
CA GLY A 142 -11.89 17.43 -10.11
C GLY A 142 -13.20 17.45 -10.92
N GLY A 143 -13.05 17.57 -12.24
CA GLY A 143 -14.18 17.44 -13.15
C GLY A 143 -14.72 16.02 -13.22
N LYS A 144 -15.55 15.75 -14.22
CA LYS A 144 -16.20 14.44 -14.41
C LYS A 144 -15.25 13.35 -14.88
N ILE A 145 -14.13 13.72 -15.47
CA ILE A 145 -13.11 12.81 -15.99
C ILE A 145 -11.74 13.26 -15.47
N PRO A 146 -10.84 12.35 -15.07
CA PRO A 146 -9.54 12.71 -14.50
C PRO A 146 -8.71 13.68 -15.35
N THR A 147 -8.90 13.68 -16.68
CA THR A 147 -8.14 14.52 -17.60
C THR A 147 -8.94 15.57 -18.37
N ASP A 148 -10.15 15.89 -17.90
CA ASP A 148 -10.91 16.99 -18.47
C ASP A 148 -10.27 18.37 -18.15
N PRO A 149 -10.64 19.43 -18.91
CA PRO A 149 -10.09 20.77 -18.68
C PRO A 149 -10.32 21.30 -17.26
N GLU A 150 -11.42 20.91 -16.62
CA GLU A 150 -11.73 21.29 -15.23
C GLU A 150 -10.74 20.68 -14.24
N SER A 151 -10.45 19.38 -14.36
CA SER A 151 -9.44 18.68 -13.55
C SER A 151 -8.05 19.27 -13.75
N ALA A 152 -7.68 19.57 -15.00
CA ALA A 152 -6.40 20.21 -15.32
C ALA A 152 -6.29 21.62 -14.70
N ALA A 153 -7.34 22.43 -14.81
CA ALA A 153 -7.39 23.76 -14.22
C ALA A 153 -7.36 23.70 -12.69
N ALA A 154 -8.07 22.76 -12.08
CA ALA A 154 -8.06 22.55 -10.63
C ALA A 154 -6.67 22.16 -10.12
N ALA A 155 -5.97 21.26 -10.83
CA ALA A 155 -4.61 20.83 -10.48
C ALA A 155 -3.59 21.96 -10.62
N ALA A 156 -3.73 22.80 -11.65
CA ALA A 156 -2.86 23.96 -11.86
C ALA A 156 -3.07 25.07 -10.81
N ALA A 157 -4.30 25.18 -10.28
CA ALA A 157 -4.65 26.21 -9.30
C ALA A 157 -4.38 25.82 -7.83
N LEU A 158 -3.87 24.61 -7.57
CA LEU A 158 -3.61 24.12 -6.21
C LEU A 158 -2.55 24.96 -5.49
N LYS A 159 -2.88 25.40 -4.28
CA LYS A 159 -1.96 26.10 -3.39
C LYS A 159 -1.37 25.15 -2.33
N PRO A 160 -0.21 25.49 -1.73
CA PRO A 160 0.36 24.74 -0.61
C PRO A 160 -0.65 24.44 0.52
N GLY A 161 -0.78 23.16 0.87
CA GLY A 161 -1.72 22.67 1.87
C GLY A 161 -3.14 22.39 1.35
N GLU A 162 -3.40 22.57 0.06
CA GLU A 162 -4.69 22.20 -0.56
C GLU A 162 -4.64 20.77 -1.14
N VAL A 163 -5.82 20.16 -1.26
CA VAL A 163 -6.00 18.81 -1.80
C VAL A 163 -7.03 18.82 -2.93
N LEU A 164 -6.65 18.23 -4.06
CA LEU A 164 -7.54 17.85 -5.16
C LEU A 164 -7.63 16.32 -5.21
N LEU A 165 -8.85 15.78 -5.18
CA LEU A 165 -9.13 14.40 -5.58
C LEU A 165 -9.57 14.41 -7.05
N LEU A 166 -8.86 13.70 -7.91
CA LEU A 166 -9.33 13.42 -9.26
C LEU A 166 -10.50 12.44 -9.21
N GLU A 167 -11.39 12.54 -10.19
CA GLU A 167 -12.44 11.55 -10.39
C GLU A 167 -11.82 10.17 -10.75
N ASN A 168 -12.64 9.13 -10.77
CA ASN A 168 -12.21 7.74 -10.94
C ASN A 168 -11.34 7.54 -12.18
N LEU A 169 -10.09 7.09 -11.98
CA LEU A 169 -9.14 6.87 -13.07
C LEU A 169 -9.64 5.89 -14.12
N ARG A 170 -10.52 4.93 -13.75
CA ARG A 170 -11.08 3.96 -14.68
C ARG A 170 -12.20 4.50 -15.57
N PHE A 171 -12.63 5.75 -15.39
CA PHE A 171 -13.47 6.43 -16.40
C PHE A 171 -12.73 6.67 -17.70
N GLU A 172 -11.40 6.68 -17.65
CA GLU A 172 -10.53 6.77 -18.81
C GLU A 172 -10.12 5.37 -19.27
N LYS A 173 -10.46 5.04 -20.52
CA LYS A 173 -10.15 3.73 -21.12
C LYS A 173 -8.65 3.41 -21.15
N GLY A 174 -7.81 4.46 -21.14
CA GLY A 174 -6.34 4.35 -21.13
C GLY A 174 -5.76 3.79 -19.83
N GLU A 175 -6.48 3.88 -18.71
CA GLU A 175 -5.98 3.48 -17.38
C GLU A 175 -5.55 2.01 -17.35
N LYS A 176 -6.46 1.06 -17.67
CA LYS A 176 -6.20 -0.39 -17.60
C LYS A 176 -5.19 -0.90 -18.63
N LYS A 177 -4.81 -0.05 -19.60
CA LYS A 177 -3.89 -0.39 -20.70
C LYS A 177 -2.48 0.14 -20.48
N GLY A 178 -2.25 0.90 -19.41
CA GLY A 178 -0.97 1.59 -19.24
C GLY A 178 -0.73 2.62 -20.34
N ASP A 179 -1.78 3.29 -20.81
CA ASP A 179 -1.66 4.23 -21.93
C ASP A 179 -0.72 5.39 -21.59
N ALA A 180 0.35 5.53 -22.38
CA ALA A 180 1.40 6.51 -22.13
C ALA A 180 0.91 7.97 -22.27
N ALA A 181 -0.05 8.23 -23.16
CA ALA A 181 -0.60 9.57 -23.32
C ALA A 181 -1.47 9.96 -22.11
N PHE A 182 -2.23 9.02 -21.57
CA PHE A 182 -2.97 9.21 -20.33
C PHE A 182 -2.02 9.41 -19.13
N ALA A 183 -0.99 8.58 -18.98
CA ALA A 183 0.04 8.76 -17.95
C ALA A 183 0.73 10.12 -18.04
N ALA A 184 1.07 10.58 -19.25
CA ALA A 184 1.68 11.89 -19.47
C ALA A 184 0.78 13.05 -19.04
N LYS A 185 -0.55 12.94 -19.24
CA LYS A 185 -1.51 13.95 -18.74
C LYS A 185 -1.53 13.99 -17.21
N LEU A 186 -1.60 12.83 -16.56
CA LEU A 186 -1.57 12.76 -15.08
C LEU A 186 -0.26 13.30 -14.51
N ALA A 187 0.87 12.96 -15.15
CA ALA A 187 2.19 13.48 -14.77
C ALA A 187 2.25 15.01 -14.88
N GLY A 188 1.52 15.63 -15.82
CA GLY A 188 1.43 17.09 -15.94
C GLY A 188 0.76 17.80 -14.74
N TYR A 189 0.07 17.08 -13.87
CA TYR A 189 -0.61 17.65 -12.70
C TYR A 189 0.28 17.83 -11.47
N ALA A 190 1.49 17.26 -11.48
CA ALA A 190 2.35 17.26 -10.32
C ALA A 190 3.84 17.32 -10.67
N ASP A 191 4.64 17.64 -9.66
CA ASP A 191 6.09 17.71 -9.76
C ASP A 191 6.75 16.44 -9.17
N ILE A 192 6.02 15.74 -8.29
CA ILE A 192 6.45 14.51 -7.62
C ILE A 192 5.34 13.45 -7.76
N TYR A 193 5.74 12.20 -8.02
CA TYR A 193 4.85 11.04 -7.98
C TYR A 193 5.07 10.23 -6.69
N CYS A 194 3.98 9.87 -6.02
CA CYS A 194 3.96 9.01 -4.84
C CYS A 194 2.94 7.89 -5.04
N ASN A 195 3.39 6.64 -4.99
CA ASN A 195 2.50 5.48 -5.03
C ASN A 195 2.27 4.97 -3.60
N ASP A 196 1.05 5.19 -3.10
CA ASP A 196 0.55 4.70 -1.82
C ASP A 196 -0.59 3.67 -2.01
N ALA A 197 -0.59 3.01 -3.17
CA ALA A 197 -1.59 2.04 -3.59
C ALA A 197 -0.95 0.65 -3.80
N PHE A 198 -0.38 0.06 -2.73
CA PHE A 198 0.24 -1.27 -2.80
C PHE A 198 -0.70 -2.33 -3.40
N GLY A 199 -2.00 -2.25 -3.12
CA GLY A 199 -3.02 -3.15 -3.68
C GLY A 199 -3.15 -3.09 -5.21
N ALA A 200 -2.71 -2.01 -5.85
CA ALA A 200 -2.72 -1.82 -7.30
C ALA A 200 -1.34 -2.03 -7.95
N SER A 201 -0.24 -2.10 -7.19
CA SER A 201 1.13 -2.15 -7.71
C SER A 201 1.46 -3.41 -8.53
N HIS A 202 0.64 -4.46 -8.48
CA HIS A 202 0.78 -5.65 -9.32
C HIS A 202 0.24 -5.45 -10.75
N ARG A 203 -0.32 -4.29 -11.07
CA ARG A 203 -0.96 -3.99 -12.36
C ARG A 203 -0.09 -3.05 -13.17
N THR A 204 -0.18 -3.19 -14.49
CA THR A 204 0.43 -2.28 -15.47
C THR A 204 -0.56 -1.19 -15.87
N ASP A 205 -1.30 -0.65 -14.90
CA ASP A 205 -2.22 0.47 -15.11
C ASP A 205 -1.38 1.76 -15.33
N ALA A 206 -1.98 2.81 -15.90
CA ALA A 206 -1.26 4.02 -16.31
C ALA A 206 -0.82 4.92 -15.13
N SER A 207 -1.58 4.90 -14.04
CA SER A 207 -1.39 5.74 -12.84
C SER A 207 -0.46 5.16 -11.78
#